data_AF-A0A7C4Q127-F1
#
_entry.id   AF-A0A7C4Q127-F1
#
_cell.length_a   1.000
_cell.length_b   1.000
_cell.length_c   1.000
_cell.angle_alpha   90.00
_cell.angle_beta   90.00
_cell.angle_gamma   90.00
#
_symmetry.space_group_name_H-M   'P 1'
#
loop_
_entity.id
_entity.type
_entity.pdbx_description
1 polymer ?
#
loop_
_entity_poly.entity_id
_entity_poly.type
_entity_poly.pdbx_seq_one_letter_code
_entity_poly.pdbx_strand_id
1 'polypeptide(L)'
;MEPYNELELTPTSVVLESARQYAGVFKNTRQYQNFVSAYNHFLEDEVAQQTLYQLRQKQEQIRNQHLSTPVSEADQAEIKRLEQIFFEQPAVRSYLDAQNDLLALAQKQGDTLSEALGLDFAGVCRRGGCCG
;
A
#
# COMPACT_ATOMS: atom_id res chain seq x y z
N MET A 1 26.38 -26.76 -37.96
CA MET A 1 26.97 -25.84 -36.97
C MET A 1 25.87 -24.83 -36.66
N GLU A 2 25.05 -25.15 -35.67
CA GLU A 2 23.94 -24.29 -35.26
C GLU A 2 24.53 -23.03 -34.62
N PRO A 3 24.26 -21.83 -35.12
CA PRO A 3 24.57 -20.64 -34.36
C PRO A 3 23.53 -20.57 -33.25
N TYR A 4 23.96 -20.88 -32.03
CA TYR A 4 23.23 -20.48 -30.84
C TYR A 4 23.03 -18.97 -30.93
N ASN A 5 21.81 -18.56 -31.25
CA ASN A 5 21.38 -17.19 -31.11
C ASN A 5 21.32 -16.95 -29.60
N GLU A 6 22.47 -16.57 -29.03
CA GLU A 6 22.58 -15.98 -27.71
C GLU A 6 21.55 -14.85 -27.68
N LEU A 7 20.40 -15.12 -27.08
CA LEU A 7 19.46 -14.12 -26.61
C LEU A 7 20.31 -12.99 -26.02
N GLU A 8 20.25 -11.79 -26.60
CA GLU A 8 20.83 -10.59 -26.02
C GLU A 8 20.20 -10.41 -24.64
N LEU A 9 20.83 -11.00 -23.62
CA LEU A 9 20.43 -10.81 -22.24
C LEU A 9 20.85 -9.40 -21.88
N THR A 10 19.88 -8.48 -21.87
CA THR A 10 20.06 -7.11 -21.42
C THR A 10 20.84 -7.12 -20.10
N PRO A 11 21.99 -6.43 -20.01
CA PRO A 11 22.80 -6.42 -18.80
C PRO A 11 21.97 -5.97 -17.59
N THR A 12 22.19 -6.58 -16.43
CA THR A 12 21.48 -6.23 -15.19
C THR A 12 21.55 -4.73 -14.87
N SER A 13 22.68 -4.08 -15.17
CA SER A 13 22.84 -2.64 -15.01
C SER A 13 21.82 -1.82 -15.81
N VAL A 14 21.52 -2.23 -17.05
CA VAL A 14 20.55 -1.57 -17.94
C VAL A 14 19.12 -1.77 -17.43
N VAL A 15 18.81 -2.96 -16.91
CA VAL A 15 17.51 -3.24 -16.27
C VAL A 15 17.32 -2.37 -15.02
N LEU A 16 18.35 -2.29 -14.16
CA LEU A 16 18.31 -1.46 -12.95
C LEU A 16 18.23 0.03 -13.27
N GLU A 17 18.91 0.50 -14.31
CA GLU A 17 18.81 1.89 -14.76
C GLU A 17 17.39 2.20 -15.25
N SER A 18 16.81 1.34 -16.10
CA SER A 18 15.42 1.45 -16.54
C SER A 18 14.44 1.48 -15.37
N ALA A 19 14.65 0.62 -14.36
CA ALA A 19 13.83 0.60 -13.15
C ALA A 19 13.93 1.91 -12.33
N ARG A 20 15.13 2.50 -12.24
CA ARG A 20 15.32 3.80 -11.58
C ARG A 20 14.66 4.93 -12.35
N GLN A 21 14.78 4.95 -13.68
CA GLN A 21 14.12 5.93 -14.53
C GLN A 21 12.60 5.84 -14.40
N TYR A 22 12.06 4.61 -14.45
CA TYR A 22 10.66 4.34 -14.18
C TYR A 22 10.22 4.86 -12.82
N ALA A 23 10.96 4.56 -11.74
CA ALA A 23 10.65 5.05 -10.40
C ALA A 23 10.68 6.59 -10.33
N GLY A 24 11.61 7.23 -11.04
CA GLY A 24 11.68 8.68 -11.18
C GLY A 24 10.42 9.26 -11.83
N VAL A 25 9.96 8.67 -12.93
CA VAL A 25 8.73 9.10 -13.62
C VAL A 25 7.49 8.81 -12.78
N PHE A 26 7.42 7.64 -12.13
CA PHE A 26 6.31 7.22 -11.29
C PHE A 26 6.08 8.19 -10.12
N LYS A 27 7.15 8.68 -9.48
CA LYS A 27 7.07 9.69 -8.42
C LYS A 27 6.51 11.03 -8.87
N ASN A 28 6.58 11.34 -10.17
CA ASN A 28 6.04 12.56 -10.75
C ASN A 28 4.60 12.40 -11.25
N THR A 29 4.00 11.22 -11.09
CA THR A 29 2.58 11.02 -11.40
C THR A 29 1.72 11.78 -10.41
N ARG A 30 0.58 12.29 -10.89
CA ARG A 30 -0.40 12.99 -10.06
C ARG A 30 -0.86 12.13 -8.88
N GLN A 31 -1.07 10.83 -9.11
CA GLN A 31 -1.52 9.88 -8.11
C GLN A 31 -0.50 9.75 -6.97
N TYR A 32 0.79 9.63 -7.30
CA TYR A 32 1.84 9.54 -6.28
C TYR A 32 1.95 10.85 -5.48
N GLN A 33 1.94 12.00 -6.14
CA GLN A 33 2.03 13.30 -5.47
C GLN A 33 0.82 13.57 -4.57
N ASN A 34 -0.38 13.24 -5.05
CA ASN A 34 -1.61 13.32 -4.27
C ASN A 34 -1.55 12.43 -3.03
N PHE A 35 -1.07 11.18 -3.18
CA PHE A 35 -0.89 10.27 -2.06
C PHE A 35 0.07 10.83 -1.02
N VAL A 36 1.25 11.31 -1.43
CA VAL A 36 2.24 11.89 -0.50
C VAL A 36 1.65 13.10 0.23
N SER A 37 0.97 14.00 -0.48
CA SER A 37 0.34 15.17 0.14
C SER A 37 -0.76 14.77 1.13
N ALA A 38 -1.66 13.86 0.75
CA ALA A 38 -2.75 13.42 1.61
C ALA A 38 -2.24 12.63 2.83
N TYR A 39 -1.17 11.85 2.65
CA TYR A 39 -0.50 11.15 3.74
C TYR A 39 0.13 12.12 4.75
N ASN A 40 0.83 13.15 4.27
CA ASN A 40 1.40 14.18 5.16
C ASN A 40 0.31 14.92 5.93
N HIS A 41 -0.77 15.34 5.26
CA HIS A 41 -1.91 15.96 5.95
C HIS A 41 -2.54 15.03 6.99
N PHE A 42 -2.67 13.73 6.69
CA PHE A 42 -3.14 12.75 7.65
C PHE A 42 -2.22 12.62 8.87
N LEU A 43 -0.90 12.65 8.69
CA LEU A 43 0.07 12.60 9.79
C LEU A 43 0.01 13.85 10.68
N GLU A 44 -0.31 15.00 10.11
CA GLU A 44 -0.42 16.28 10.82
C GLU A 44 -1.79 16.52 11.45
N ASP A 45 -2.82 15.74 11.08
CA ASP A 45 -4.17 15.85 11.64
C ASP A 45 -4.24 15.24 13.05
N GLU A 46 -4.21 16.10 14.06
CA GLU A 46 -4.22 15.70 15.48
C GLU A 46 -5.43 14.84 15.85
N VAL A 47 -6.62 15.13 15.30
CA VAL A 47 -7.86 14.42 15.62
C VAL A 47 -7.83 13.01 15.04
N ALA A 48 -7.38 12.87 13.80
CA ALA A 48 -7.19 11.58 13.15
C ALA A 48 -6.14 10.74 13.89
N GLN A 49 -5.00 11.32 14.25
CA GLN A 49 -3.93 10.61 14.98
C GLN A 49 -4.38 10.20 16.39
N GLN A 50 -5.10 11.05 17.10
CA GLN A 50 -5.61 10.74 18.43
C GLN A 50 -6.66 9.62 18.37
N THR A 51 -7.58 9.68 17.41
CA THR A 51 -8.62 8.64 17.25
C THR A 51 -7.98 7.31 16.86
N LEU A 52 -6.97 7.31 15.98
CA LEU A 52 -6.23 6.11 15.63
C LEU A 52 -5.47 5.53 16.82
N TYR A 53 -4.87 6.37 17.67
CA TYR A 53 -4.24 5.93 18.91
C TYR A 53 -5.24 5.27 19.85
N GLN A 54 -6.42 5.88 20.06
CA GLN A 54 -7.49 5.32 20.89
C GLN A 54 -8.00 3.98 20.35
N LEU A 55 -8.20 3.88 19.04
CA LEU A 55 -8.62 2.64 18.39
C LEU A 55 -7.61 1.52 18.62
N ARG A 56 -6.31 1.79 18.42
CA ARG A 56 -5.24 0.81 18.69
C ARG A 56 -5.20 0.40 20.16
N GLN A 57 -5.25 1.37 21.08
CA GLN A 57 -5.28 1.06 22.52
C GLN A 57 -6.45 0.15 22.88
N LYS A 58 -7.65 0.42 22.34
CA LYS A 58 -8.83 -0.40 22.59
C LYS A 58 -8.68 -1.82 22.03
N GLN A 59 -8.17 -1.96 20.81
CA GLN A 59 -7.91 -3.27 20.20
C GLN A 59 -6.87 -4.08 20.98
N GLU A 60 -5.80 -3.45 21.47
CA GLU A 60 -4.80 -4.11 22.31
C GLU A 60 -5.37 -4.53 23.67
N GLN A 61 -6.15 -3.66 24.32
CA GLN A 61 -6.85 -3.99 25.57
C GLN A 61 -7.73 -5.23 25.41
N ILE A 62 -8.54 -5.26 24.36
CA ILE A 62 -9.42 -6.40 24.02
C ILE A 62 -8.58 -7.65 23.78
N ARG A 63 -7.51 -7.58 22.97
CA ARG A 63 -6.66 -8.73 22.70
C ARG A 63 -6.08 -9.32 23.99
N ASN A 64 -5.67 -8.48 24.93
CA ASN A 64 -5.10 -8.90 26.21
C ASN A 64 -6.17 -9.46 27.18
N GLN A 65 -7.39 -8.92 27.17
CA GLN A 65 -8.49 -9.36 28.04
C GLN A 65 -9.15 -10.67 27.55
N HIS A 66 -9.14 -10.90 26.24
CA HIS A 66 -9.91 -11.98 25.60
C HIS A 66 -9.10 -13.23 25.24
N LEU A 67 -7.94 -13.45 25.89
CA LEU A 67 -7.20 -14.71 25.81
C LEU A 67 -8.01 -15.92 26.29
N SER A 68 -9.05 -15.72 27.11
CA SER A 68 -9.88 -16.81 27.67
C SER A 68 -11.37 -16.45 27.83
N THR A 69 -11.83 -15.33 27.28
CA THR A 69 -13.22 -14.85 27.41
C THR A 69 -13.65 -14.21 26.09
N PRO A 70 -14.90 -14.39 25.60
CA PRO A 70 -15.36 -13.74 24.36
C PRO A 70 -15.44 -12.22 24.48
N VAL A 71 -15.23 -11.51 23.36
CA VAL A 71 -15.30 -10.04 23.27
C VAL A 71 -16.68 -9.52 23.66
N SER A 72 -16.74 -8.53 24.55
CA SER A 72 -18.01 -7.98 25.02
C SER A 72 -18.72 -7.11 23.96
N GLU A 73 -20.05 -6.99 24.05
CA GLU A 73 -20.82 -6.09 23.18
C GLU A 73 -20.42 -4.62 23.35
N ALA A 74 -20.07 -4.22 24.59
CA ALA A 74 -19.60 -2.87 24.89
C ALA A 74 -18.26 -2.57 24.19
N ASP A 75 -17.36 -3.55 24.13
CA ASP A 75 -16.08 -3.42 23.43
C ASP A 75 -16.26 -3.30 21.92
N GLN A 76 -17.17 -4.08 21.35
CA GLN A 76 -17.52 -3.99 19.92
C GLN A 76 -18.15 -2.63 19.59
N ALA A 77 -19.05 -2.14 20.44
CA ALA A 77 -19.69 -0.84 20.27
C ALA A 77 -18.67 0.31 20.29
N GLU A 78 -17.70 0.26 21.20
CA GLU A 78 -16.67 1.30 21.30
C GLU A 78 -15.68 1.26 20.14
N ILE A 79 -15.26 0.08 19.66
CA ILE A 79 -14.48 -0.04 18.42
C ILE A 79 -15.23 0.62 17.27
N LYS A 80 -16.50 0.25 17.07
CA LYS A 80 -17.30 0.78 15.96
C LYS A 80 -17.44 2.30 16.03
N ARG A 81 -17.61 2.85 17.24
CA ARG A 81 -17.66 4.30 17.47
C ARG A 81 -16.35 4.98 17.08
N LEU A 82 -15.21 4.43 17.52
CA LEU A 82 -13.88 4.96 17.19
C LEU A 82 -13.57 4.86 15.69
N GLU A 83 -13.93 3.74 15.05
CA GLU A 83 -13.83 3.56 13.60
C GLU A 83 -14.65 4.60 12.85
N GLN A 84 -15.91 4.83 13.26
CA GLN A 84 -16.76 5.83 12.63
C GLN A 84 -16.13 7.22 12.72
N ILE A 85 -15.69 7.64 13.91
CA ILE A 85 -15.03 8.93 14.10
C ILE A 85 -13.78 9.03 13.23
N PHE A 86 -12.99 7.96 13.15
CA PHE A 86 -11.76 7.92 12.34
C PHE A 86 -12.05 8.07 10.84
N PHE A 87 -12.96 7.27 10.29
CA PHE A 87 -13.30 7.30 8.87
C PHE A 87 -14.14 8.53 8.46
N GLU A 88 -14.72 9.25 9.42
CA GLU A 88 -15.37 10.54 9.18
C GLU A 88 -14.38 11.71 9.07
N GLN A 89 -13.13 11.56 9.55
CA GLN A 89 -12.13 12.61 9.41
C GLN A 89 -11.79 12.89 7.94
N PRO A 90 -11.86 14.16 7.47
CA PRO A 90 -11.54 14.51 6.10
C PRO A 90 -10.12 14.09 5.67
N ALA A 91 -9.14 14.22 6.55
CA ALA A 91 -7.75 13.82 6.27
C ALA A 91 -7.62 12.32 6.04
N VAL A 92 -8.36 11.50 6.80
CA VAL A 92 -8.39 10.04 6.62
C VAL A 92 -9.04 9.67 5.29
N ARG A 93 -10.18 10.27 4.94
CA ARG A 93 -10.85 10.02 3.66
C ARG A 93 -9.96 10.37 2.48
N SER A 94 -9.38 11.57 2.49
CA SER A 94 -8.48 12.02 1.43
C SER A 94 -7.25 11.12 1.29
N TYR A 95 -6.71 10.62 2.40
CA TYR A 95 -5.59 9.68 2.37
C TYR A 95 -5.99 8.33 1.76
N LEU A 96 -7.13 7.76 2.17
CA LEU A 96 -7.61 6.48 1.65
C LEU A 96 -7.96 6.56 0.15
N ASP A 97 -8.60 7.65 -0.28
CA ASP A 97 -8.90 7.88 -1.69
C ASP A 97 -7.61 7.97 -2.52
N ALA A 98 -6.64 8.76 -2.06
CA ALA A 98 -5.36 8.89 -2.76
C ALA A 98 -4.54 7.58 -2.76
N GLN A 99 -4.64 6.77 -1.70
CA GLN A 99 -4.04 5.44 -1.65
C GLN A 99 -4.68 4.50 -2.68
N ASN A 100 -6.01 4.48 -2.78
CA ASN A 100 -6.74 3.66 -3.76
C ASN A 100 -6.38 4.04 -5.19
N ASP A 101 -6.29 5.34 -5.49
CA ASP A 101 -5.87 5.85 -6.80
C ASP A 101 -4.43 5.42 -7.16
N LEU A 102 -3.51 5.48 -6.19
CA LEU A 102 -2.13 5.06 -6.37
C LEU A 102 -2.03 3.54 -6.59
N LEU A 103 -2.80 2.74 -5.83
CA LEU A 103 -2.88 1.29 -6.00
C LEU A 103 -3.44 0.92 -7.38
N ALA A 104 -4.48 1.60 -7.84
CA ALA A 104 -5.06 1.39 -9.17
C ALA A 104 -4.04 1.68 -10.29
N LEU A 105 -3.26 2.76 -10.15
CA LEU A 105 -2.17 3.07 -11.08
C LEU A 105 -1.10 1.98 -11.07
N ALA A 106 -0.64 1.57 -9.89
CA ALA A 106 0.39 0.54 -9.73
C ALA A 106 -0.06 -0.81 -10.31
N GLN A 107 -1.33 -1.19 -10.08
CA GLN A 107 -1.90 -2.41 -10.65
C GLN A 107 -1.89 -2.36 -12.18
N LYS A 108 -2.37 -1.25 -12.77
CA LYS A 108 -2.38 -1.08 -14.24
C LYS A 108 -0.98 -1.19 -14.85
N GLN A 109 0.04 -0.69 -14.17
CA GLN A 109 1.43 -0.80 -14.61
C GLN A 109 1.96 -2.24 -14.47
N GLY A 110 1.63 -2.92 -13.37
CA GLY A 110 1.92 -4.34 -13.20
C GLY A 110 1.28 -5.22 -14.27
N ASP A 111 0.04 -4.93 -14.66
CA ASP A 111 -0.68 -5.61 -15.74
C ASP A 111 0.02 -5.38 -17.08
N THR A 112 0.41 -4.13 -17.37
CA THR A 112 1.15 -3.77 -18.59
C THR A 112 2.48 -4.50 -18.69
N LEU A 113 3.23 -4.59 -17.58
CA LEU A 113 4.48 -5.36 -17.51
C LEU A 113 4.23 -6.86 -17.69
N SER A 114 3.16 -7.38 -17.09
CA SER A 114 2.79 -8.79 -17.20
C SER A 114 2.47 -9.18 -18.64
N GLU A 115 1.70 -8.34 -19.34
CA GLU A 115 1.39 -8.51 -20.76
C GLU A 115 2.65 -8.48 -21.63
N ALA A 116 3.53 -7.49 -21.41
CA ALA A 116 4.75 -7.35 -22.19
C ALA A 116 5.75 -8.50 -21.98
N LEU A 117 5.80 -9.06 -20.77
CA LEU A 117 6.72 -10.15 -20.42
C LEU A 117 6.13 -11.55 -20.67
N GLY A 118 4.83 -11.66 -20.95
CA GLY A 118 4.14 -12.94 -21.09
C GLY A 118 4.12 -13.77 -19.80
N LEU A 119 4.23 -13.11 -18.64
CA LEU A 119 4.23 -13.74 -17.31
C LEU A 119 3.42 -12.91 -16.31
N ASP A 120 2.90 -13.55 -15.26
CA ASP A 120 2.27 -12.83 -14.16
C ASP A 120 3.34 -12.14 -13.30
N PHE A 121 3.69 -10.90 -13.65
CA PHE A 121 4.75 -10.15 -13.00
C PHE A 121 4.43 -9.94 -11.52
N ALA A 122 3.18 -9.58 -11.21
CA ALA A 122 2.73 -9.39 -9.85
C ALA A 122 2.82 -10.69 -9.02
N GLY A 123 2.40 -11.83 -9.58
CA GLY A 123 2.49 -13.14 -8.92
C GLY A 123 3.90 -13.69 -8.79
N VAL A 124 4.82 -13.34 -9.70
CA VAL A 124 6.24 -13.69 -9.60
C VAL A 124 6.91 -12.86 -8.50
N CYS A 125 6.68 -11.55 -8.45
CA CYS A 125 7.23 -10.67 -7.42
C CYS A 125 6.70 -10.97 -6.01
N ARG A 126 5.49 -11.54 -5.87
CA ARG A 126 4.97 -12.00 -4.55
C ARG A 126 5.72 -13.19 -3.96
N ARG A 127 6.35 -14.04 -4.79
CA ARG A 127 6.98 -15.31 -4.34
C ARG A 127 8.47 -15.20 -4.07
N GLY A 128 9.14 -14.16 -4.58
CA GLY A 128 10.54 -13.84 -4.29
C GLY A 128 10.62 -12.58 -3.44
N GLY A 129 10.63 -12.74 -2.10
CA GLY A 129 10.63 -11.63 -1.15
C GLY A 129 11.81 -10.67 -1.29
N CYS A 130 11.63 -9.61 -2.07
CA CYS A 130 12.49 -8.41 -2.02
C CYS A 130 11.68 -7.14 -1.66
N CYS A 131 10.36 -7.27 -1.50
CA CYS A 131 9.50 -6.26 -0.90
C CYS A 131 8.63 -6.93 0.16
N GLY A 132 9.26 -7.21 1.31
CA GLY A 132 8.72 -7.81 2.52
C GLY A 132 9.83 -7.96 3.53
#